data_AF-A0A1E4LL46-F1
#
_entry.id   AF-A0A1E4LL46-F1
#
_cell.length_a   1.000
_cell.length_b   1.000
_cell.length_c   1.000
_cell.angle_alpha   90.00
_cell.angle_beta   90.00
_cell.angle_gamma   90.00
#
_symmetry.space_group_name_H-M   'P 1'
#
loop_
_entity.id
_entity.type
_entity.pdbx_description
1 polymer ?
#
loop_
_entity_poly.entity_id
_entity_poly.type
_entity_poly.pdbx_seq_one_letter_code
_entity_poly.pdbx_strand_id
1 'polypeptide(L)'
;MIETLITDRAQADVEQRTAKGHYNASDLNRVGQAMLNVAARIVGMGGVCAVNPKTDWAMQDIPTEAQMPAYLSDLAAIRAAYASLPDTPDVPGSMEHLTYGAANDIEQMLRDVDWLLTNAAAAWFYSGELYSGEDWI
;
A
#
# COMPACT_ATOMS: atom_id res chain seq x y z
N MET A 1 -7.70 -1.43 7.63
CA MET A 1 -7.47 -0.93 6.25
C MET A 1 -6.19 -1.52 5.66
N ILE A 2 -5.06 -1.46 6.36
CA ILE A 2 -3.82 -2.15 5.92
C ILE A 2 -3.81 -3.64 6.30
N GLU A 3 -4.39 -3.99 7.44
CA GLU A 3 -4.51 -5.38 7.89
C GLU A 3 -5.42 -6.24 7.00
N THR A 4 -6.30 -5.60 6.21
CA THR A 4 -7.19 -6.31 5.29
C THR A 4 -6.49 -6.72 4.00
N LEU A 5 -5.29 -6.18 3.73
CA LEU A 5 -4.53 -6.47 2.53
C LEU A 5 -4.15 -7.95 2.44
N ILE A 6 -4.23 -8.50 1.23
CA ILE A 6 -3.95 -9.91 0.92
C ILE A 6 -2.60 -9.98 0.22
N THR A 7 -1.62 -10.64 0.84
CA THR A 7 -0.23 -10.73 0.31
C THR A 7 0.22 -12.17 0.07
N ASP A 8 -0.67 -13.15 0.32
CA ASP A 8 -0.40 -14.59 0.25
C ASP A 8 -1.27 -15.32 -0.79
N ARG A 9 -1.72 -14.63 -1.85
CA ARG A 9 -2.42 -15.32 -2.95
C ARG A 9 -1.53 -16.39 -3.54
N ALA A 10 -2.06 -17.60 -3.71
CA ALA A 10 -1.34 -18.72 -4.30
C ALA A 10 -2.01 -19.21 -5.58
N GLN A 11 -1.29 -20.01 -6.37
CA GLN A 11 -1.85 -20.65 -7.57
C GLN A 11 -3.10 -21.48 -7.24
N ALA A 12 -3.12 -22.16 -6.09
CA ALA A 12 -4.26 -22.95 -5.63
C ALA A 12 -5.55 -22.11 -5.54
N ASP A 13 -5.45 -20.82 -5.20
CA ASP A 13 -6.59 -19.92 -5.12
C ASP A 13 -7.18 -19.58 -6.47
N VAL A 14 -6.31 -19.41 -7.46
CA VAL A 14 -6.71 -19.19 -8.85
C VAL A 14 -7.39 -20.46 -9.40
N GLU A 15 -6.79 -21.63 -9.15
CA GLU A 15 -7.31 -22.92 -9.60
C GLU A 15 -8.67 -23.26 -8.95
N GLN A 16 -8.80 -23.00 -7.66
CA GLN A 16 -10.03 -23.24 -6.89
C GLN A 16 -11.04 -22.08 -6.98
N ARG A 17 -10.67 -20.97 -7.63
CA ARG A 17 -11.50 -19.75 -7.77
C ARG A 17 -11.98 -19.23 -6.41
N THR A 18 -11.08 -19.23 -5.43
CA THR A 18 -11.39 -18.64 -4.12
C THR A 18 -11.53 -17.12 -4.27
N ALA A 19 -12.08 -16.45 -3.26
CA ALA A 19 -12.21 -15.00 -3.28
C ALA A 19 -10.85 -14.29 -3.48
N LYS A 20 -9.76 -14.85 -2.94
CA LYS A 20 -8.40 -14.31 -3.10
C LYS A 20 -7.72 -14.70 -4.43
N GLY A 21 -8.27 -15.68 -5.15
CA GLY A 21 -7.79 -16.11 -6.46
C GLY A 21 -8.08 -15.14 -7.60
N HIS A 22 -8.77 -14.03 -7.30
CA HIS A 22 -9.11 -12.99 -8.26
C HIS A 22 -8.63 -11.63 -7.74
N TYR A 23 -8.42 -10.70 -8.67
CA TYR A 23 -8.20 -9.29 -8.37
C TYR A 23 -9.35 -8.49 -8.98
N ASN A 24 -10.36 -8.17 -8.17
CA ASN A 24 -11.64 -7.63 -8.63
C ASN A 24 -11.93 -6.25 -8.01
N ALA A 25 -13.16 -5.76 -8.20
CA ALA A 25 -13.62 -4.49 -7.66
C ALA A 25 -13.41 -4.36 -6.13
N SER A 26 -13.64 -5.41 -5.36
CA SER A 26 -13.39 -5.42 -3.92
C SER A 26 -11.91 -5.29 -3.58
N ASP A 27 -11.02 -5.91 -4.34
CA ASP A 27 -9.58 -5.73 -4.19
C ASP A 27 -9.15 -4.30 -4.55
N LEU A 28 -9.62 -3.77 -5.68
CA LEU A 28 -9.34 -2.38 -6.08
C LEU A 28 -9.80 -1.38 -5.01
N ASN A 29 -10.99 -1.56 -4.44
CA ASN A 29 -11.49 -0.72 -3.36
C ASN A 29 -10.66 -0.85 -2.10
N ARG A 30 -10.34 -2.08 -1.69
CA ARG A 30 -9.51 -2.35 -0.52
C ARG A 30 -8.14 -1.71 -0.64
N VAL A 31 -7.49 -1.88 -1.79
CA VAL A 31 -6.16 -1.32 -2.04
C VAL A 31 -6.21 0.20 -2.19
N GLY A 32 -7.22 0.75 -2.88
CA GLY A 32 -7.39 2.20 -2.96
C GLY A 32 -7.61 2.84 -1.58
N GLN A 33 -8.36 2.19 -0.70
CA GLN A 33 -8.52 2.62 0.69
C GLN A 33 -7.21 2.52 1.50
N ALA A 34 -6.40 1.48 1.27
CA ALA A 34 -5.07 1.37 1.86
C ALA A 34 -4.13 2.49 1.37
N MET A 35 -4.15 2.83 0.08
CA MET A 35 -3.38 3.94 -0.47
C MET A 35 -3.71 5.26 0.22
N LEU A 36 -5.01 5.58 0.39
CA LEU A 36 -5.45 6.78 1.11
C LEU A 36 -4.95 6.80 2.55
N ASN A 37 -5.00 5.65 3.23
CA ASN A 37 -4.52 5.54 4.61
C ASN A 37 -3.00 5.77 4.70
N VAL A 38 -2.21 5.12 3.86
CA VAL A 38 -0.75 5.29 3.82
C VAL A 38 -0.38 6.72 3.47
N ALA A 39 -0.97 7.30 2.43
CA ALA A 39 -0.70 8.68 2.04
C ALA A 39 -1.00 9.67 3.17
N ALA A 40 -2.11 9.50 3.89
CA ALA A 40 -2.44 10.32 5.05
C ALA A 40 -1.40 10.20 6.17
N ARG A 41 -0.88 8.98 6.42
CA ARG A 41 0.19 8.76 7.40
C ARG A 41 1.52 9.41 6.98
N ILE A 42 1.88 9.35 5.69
CA ILE A 42 3.07 10.03 5.16
C ILE A 42 2.95 11.54 5.41
N VAL A 43 1.81 12.13 5.08
CA VAL A 43 1.54 13.56 5.33
C VAL A 43 1.56 13.89 6.82
N GLY A 44 1.02 13.02 7.67
CA GLY A 44 1.04 13.17 9.13
C GLY A 44 2.45 13.21 9.74
N MET A 45 3.45 12.62 9.07
CA MET A 45 4.86 12.70 9.47
C MET A 45 5.63 13.85 8.79
N GLY A 46 4.93 14.74 8.07
CA GLY A 46 5.52 15.89 7.37
C GLY A 46 6.00 15.59 5.95
N GLY A 47 5.71 14.41 5.41
CA GLY A 47 5.98 14.06 4.02
C GLY A 47 4.93 14.63 3.05
N VAL A 48 5.14 14.41 1.76
CA VAL A 48 4.17 14.76 0.70
C VAL A 48 3.88 13.51 -0.11
N CYS A 49 2.60 13.11 -0.15
CA CYS A 49 2.13 11.99 -0.96
C CYS A 49 0.71 12.32 -1.44
N ALA A 50 0.60 12.76 -2.69
CA ALA A 50 -0.68 13.09 -3.30
C ALA A 50 -1.16 11.90 -4.12
N VAL A 51 -2.24 11.27 -3.65
CA VAL A 51 -2.90 10.16 -4.34
C VAL A 51 -4.40 10.42 -4.41
N ASN A 52 -5.05 9.91 -5.45
CA ASN A 52 -6.51 10.02 -5.59
C ASN A 52 -7.12 8.75 -6.20
N PRO A 53 -6.98 7.59 -5.53
CA PRO A 53 -7.48 6.34 -6.05
C PRO A 53 -9.01 6.33 -6.04
N LYS A 54 -9.63 5.76 -7.08
CA LYS A 54 -11.05 5.38 -7.03
C LYS A 54 -11.21 4.23 -6.04
N THR A 55 -12.14 4.39 -5.10
CA THR A 55 -12.42 3.39 -4.03
C THR A 55 -13.86 2.87 -4.01
N ASP A 56 -14.63 3.19 -5.05
CA ASP A 56 -16.03 2.78 -5.21
C ASP A 56 -16.19 2.08 -6.58
N TRP A 57 -15.35 1.08 -6.82
CA TRP A 57 -15.48 0.16 -7.95
C TRP A 57 -16.66 -0.76 -7.73
N ALA A 58 -17.55 -0.82 -8.71
CA ALA A 58 -18.61 -1.82 -8.77
C ALA A 58 -18.15 -3.03 -9.59
N MET A 59 -18.76 -4.20 -9.36
CA MET A 59 -18.42 -5.41 -10.12
C MET A 59 -18.65 -5.26 -11.64
N GLN A 60 -19.63 -4.43 -12.03
CA GLN A 60 -19.92 -4.11 -13.42
C GLN A 60 -19.08 -2.96 -14.00
N ASP A 61 -18.24 -2.29 -13.19
CA ASP A 61 -17.38 -1.22 -13.70
C ASP A 61 -16.35 -1.83 -14.65
N ILE A 62 -16.23 -1.25 -15.85
CA ILE A 62 -15.16 -1.54 -16.80
C ILE A 62 -14.12 -0.44 -16.61
N PRO A 63 -12.87 -0.77 -16.21
CA PRO A 63 -11.82 0.21 -16.08
C PRO A 63 -11.59 0.95 -17.40
N THR A 64 -11.57 2.28 -17.34
CA THR A 64 -11.17 3.09 -18.50
C THR A 64 -9.66 3.04 -18.68
N GLU A 65 -9.19 3.36 -19.89
CA GLU A 65 -7.76 3.44 -20.21
C GLU A 65 -7.01 4.45 -19.32
N ALA A 66 -7.70 5.39 -18.68
CA ALA A 66 -7.08 6.36 -17.76
C ALA A 66 -7.05 5.87 -16.29
N GLN A 67 -7.95 4.98 -15.88
CA GLN A 67 -8.11 4.61 -14.47
C GLN A 67 -7.02 3.67 -13.97
N MET A 68 -6.62 2.67 -14.76
CA MET A 68 -5.56 1.74 -14.35
C MET A 68 -4.17 2.40 -14.32
N PRO A 69 -3.79 3.25 -15.29
CA PRO A 69 -2.55 4.04 -15.17
C PRO A 69 -2.56 5.01 -13.99
N ALA A 70 -3.69 5.66 -13.69
CA ALA A 70 -3.81 6.53 -12.52
C ALA A 70 -3.61 5.73 -11.21
N TYR A 71 -4.22 4.55 -11.11
CA TYR A 71 -4.05 3.64 -9.98
C TYR A 71 -2.59 3.21 -9.78
N LEU A 72 -1.88 2.84 -10.85
CA LEU A 72 -0.46 2.52 -10.80
C LEU A 72 0.41 3.75 -10.46
N SER A 73 0.01 4.94 -10.92
CA SER A 73 0.68 6.20 -10.58
C SER A 73 0.54 6.53 -9.09
N ASP A 74 -0.63 6.29 -8.49
CA ASP A 74 -0.85 6.47 -7.05
C ASP A 74 0.06 5.52 -6.24
N LEU A 75 0.15 4.25 -6.65
CA LEU A 75 1.08 3.26 -6.07
C LEU A 75 2.54 3.71 -6.21
N ALA A 76 2.93 4.22 -7.37
CA ALA A 76 4.27 4.72 -7.61
C ALA A 76 4.59 5.94 -6.74
N ALA A 77 3.64 6.85 -6.52
CA ALA A 77 3.80 8.00 -5.65
C ALA A 77 4.02 7.58 -4.18
N ILE A 78 3.29 6.56 -3.72
CA ILE A 78 3.48 6.00 -2.37
C ILE A 78 4.85 5.32 -2.26
N ARG A 79 5.22 4.50 -3.24
CA ARG A 79 6.51 3.81 -3.25
C ARG A 79 7.68 4.81 -3.30
N ALA A 80 7.57 5.87 -4.09
CA ALA A 80 8.59 6.89 -4.24
C ALA A 80 8.90 7.63 -2.92
N ALA A 81 7.91 7.77 -2.04
CA ALA A 81 8.14 8.36 -0.72
C ALA A 81 9.18 7.57 0.10
N TYR A 82 9.41 6.28 -0.22
CA TYR A 82 10.30 5.41 0.55
C TYR A 82 11.11 4.41 -0.31
N ALA A 83 11.64 4.86 -1.46
CA ALA A 83 12.38 4.04 -2.44
C ALA A 83 13.69 3.38 -1.94
N SER A 84 14.08 3.59 -0.68
CA SER A 84 15.36 3.13 -0.12
C SER A 84 15.29 1.77 0.57
N LEU A 85 14.13 1.13 0.65
CA LEU A 85 14.01 -0.20 1.25
C LEU A 85 14.49 -1.30 0.31
N PRO A 86 15.47 -2.12 0.74
CA PRO A 86 15.69 -3.40 0.08
C PRO A 86 14.45 -4.28 0.27
N ASP A 87 14.13 -5.08 -0.75
CA ASP A 87 13.04 -6.07 -0.76
C ASP A 87 11.60 -5.55 -0.94
N THR A 88 11.35 -4.23 -0.91
CA THR A 88 10.02 -3.70 -1.26
C THR A 88 9.71 -3.95 -2.74
N PRO A 89 8.62 -4.67 -3.07
CA PRO A 89 8.27 -4.98 -4.44
C PRO A 89 8.10 -3.73 -5.31
N ASP A 90 8.40 -3.87 -6.61
CA ASP A 90 8.19 -2.79 -7.56
C ASP A 90 6.71 -2.66 -7.95
N VAL A 91 6.31 -1.47 -8.41
CA VAL A 91 4.96 -1.29 -8.94
C VAL A 91 4.91 -2.00 -10.29
N PRO A 92 3.91 -2.87 -10.55
CA PRO A 92 3.81 -3.51 -11.85
C PRO A 92 3.61 -2.47 -12.95
N GLY A 93 4.27 -2.67 -14.10
CA GLY A 93 4.18 -1.73 -15.22
C GLY A 93 2.81 -1.68 -15.91
N SER A 94 1.97 -2.69 -15.71
CA SER A 94 0.59 -2.76 -16.22
C SER A 94 -0.30 -3.61 -15.30
N MET A 95 -1.59 -3.30 -15.31
CA MET A 95 -2.64 -4.13 -14.70
C MET A 95 -3.14 -5.22 -15.68
N GLU A 96 -2.67 -5.20 -16.93
CA GLU A 96 -2.98 -6.23 -17.91
C GLU A 96 -2.32 -7.56 -17.53
N HIS A 97 -3.12 -8.64 -17.56
CA HIS A 97 -2.68 -9.98 -17.14
C HIS A 97 -2.03 -10.01 -15.74
N LEU A 98 -2.55 -9.22 -14.80
CA LEU A 98 -2.07 -9.19 -13.41
C LEU A 98 -2.05 -10.61 -12.83
N THR A 99 -0.86 -11.08 -12.49
CA THR A 99 -0.67 -12.40 -11.87
C THR A 99 -0.99 -12.33 -10.37
N TYR A 100 -1.24 -13.47 -9.74
CA TYR A 100 -1.41 -13.52 -8.28
C TYR A 100 -0.17 -13.00 -7.53
N GLY A 101 1.03 -13.22 -8.10
CA GLY A 101 2.28 -12.66 -7.58
C GLY A 101 2.30 -11.14 -7.65
N ALA A 102 2.00 -10.57 -8.81
CA ALA A 102 1.93 -9.11 -8.98
C ALA A 102 0.85 -8.46 -8.09
N ALA A 103 -0.28 -9.14 -7.87
CA ALA A 103 -1.29 -8.70 -6.92
C ALA A 103 -0.78 -8.71 -5.47
N ASN A 104 -0.01 -9.72 -5.08
CA ASN A 104 0.64 -9.75 -3.76
C ASN A 104 1.67 -8.64 -3.64
N ASP A 105 2.47 -8.38 -4.67
CA ASP A 105 3.50 -7.34 -4.70
C ASP A 105 2.90 -5.95 -4.45
N ILE A 106 1.78 -5.62 -5.10
CA ILE A 106 1.04 -4.37 -4.88
C ILE A 106 0.66 -4.20 -3.41
N GLU A 107 0.05 -5.23 -2.81
CA GLU A 107 -0.46 -5.17 -1.45
C GLU A 107 0.67 -5.24 -0.41
N GLN A 108 1.75 -5.97 -0.70
CA GLN A 108 2.91 -6.09 0.17
C GLN A 108 3.66 -4.77 0.25
N MET A 109 3.86 -4.09 -0.88
CA MET A 109 4.50 -2.77 -0.88
C MET A 109 3.78 -1.77 0.03
N LEU A 110 2.43 -1.75 0.03
CA LEU A 110 1.68 -0.88 0.94
C LEU A 110 1.85 -1.27 2.40
N ARG A 111 1.93 -2.57 2.71
CA ARG A 111 2.18 -3.08 4.06
C ARG A 111 3.59 -2.75 4.55
N ASP A 112 4.59 -2.83 3.68
CA ASP A 112 5.98 -2.48 4.00
C ASP A 112 6.11 -1.00 4.33
N VAL A 113 5.50 -0.13 3.51
CA VAL A 113 5.48 1.31 3.77
C VAL A 113 4.77 1.58 5.09
N ASP A 114 3.59 1.00 5.33
CA ASP A 114 2.86 1.18 6.58
C ASP A 114 3.67 0.76 7.83
N TRP A 115 4.33 -0.39 7.76
CA TRP A 115 5.21 -0.90 8.81
C TRP A 115 6.36 0.08 9.09
N LEU A 116 6.99 0.62 8.06
CA LEU A 116 8.03 1.64 8.23
C LEU A 116 7.53 2.90 8.92
N LEU A 117 6.39 3.43 8.47
CA LEU A 117 5.82 4.63 9.08
C LEU A 117 5.55 4.40 10.58
N THR A 118 5.17 3.18 10.95
CA THR A 118 4.98 2.79 12.35
C THR A 118 6.31 2.78 13.12
N ASN A 119 7.36 2.18 12.56
CA ASN A 119 8.67 2.13 13.21
C ASN A 119 9.34 3.50 13.31
N ALA A 120 9.22 4.33 12.28
CA ALA A 120 9.73 5.69 12.29
C ALA A 120 9.06 6.55 13.38
N ALA A 121 7.73 6.46 13.48
CA ALA A 121 6.98 7.12 14.56
C ALA A 121 7.44 6.63 15.94
N ALA A 122 7.57 5.32 16.13
CA ALA A 122 8.04 4.75 17.40
C ALA A 122 9.45 5.24 17.77
N ALA A 123 10.38 5.27 16.82
CA ALA A 123 11.74 5.76 17.03
C ALA A 123 11.78 7.24 17.44
N TRP A 124 10.91 8.07 16.86
CA TRP A 124 10.77 9.48 17.25
C TRP A 124 10.28 9.64 18.69
N PHE A 125 9.30 8.85 19.13
CA PHE A 125 8.82 8.88 20.51
C PHE A 125 9.92 8.48 21.50
N TYR A 126 10.62 7.37 21.27
CA TYR A 126 11.72 6.92 22.13
C TYR A 126 12.86 7.94 22.20
N SER A 127 13.18 8.62 21.09
CA SER A 127 14.22 9.67 21.08
C SER A 127 13.79 10.93 21.84
N GLY A 128 12.49 11.21 21.94
CA GLY A 128 11.96 12.37 22.68
C GLY A 128 11.88 12.16 24.20
N GLU A 129 11.69 10.91 24.65
CA GLU A 129 11.60 10.56 26.08
C GLU A 129 12.96 10.45 26.79
N LEU A 130 14.06 10.33 26.03
CA LEU A 130 15.44 10.25 26.57
C LEU A 130 16.02 11.61 27.03
N TYR A 131 15.35 12.73 26.76
CA TYR A 131 15.85 14.08 27.09
C TYR A 131 15.16 14.75 28.29
N SER A 132 14.44 13.98 29.12
CA SER A 132 13.64 14.53 30.24
C SER A 132 14.08 14.07 31.63
N GLY A 133 15.33 13.62 31.79
CA GLY A 133 15.80 13.25 33.13
C GLY A 133 17.29 13.04 33.18
N GLU A 134 18.07 14.13 33.26
CA GLU A 134 19.34 14.21 33.99
C GLU A 134 19.60 15.71 34.29
N ASP A 135 19.01 16.25 35.35
CA ASP A 135 19.54 17.45 36.01
C ASP A 135 19.39 17.26 37.53
N TRP A 136 20.41 16.62 38.12
CA TRP A 136 20.71 16.71 39.54
C TRP A 136 22.23 16.64 39.71
N ILE A 137 22.90 17.78 39.58
CA ILE A 137 24.19 18.00 40.25
C ILE A 137 24.30 19.40 40.82
#